data_AF-A0A815KVR7-F1
#
_entry.id   AF-A0A815KVR7-F1
#
_cell.length_a   1.000
_cell.length_b   1.000
_cell.length_c   1.000
_cell.angle_alpha   90.00
_cell.angle_beta   90.00
_cell.angle_gamma   90.00
#
_symmetry.space_group_name_H-M   'P 1'
#
loop_
_entity.id
_entity.type
_entity.pdbx_description
1 polymer ?
#
loop_
_entity_poly.entity_id
_entity_poly.type
_entity_poly.pdbx_seq_one_letter_code
_entity_poly.pdbx_strand_id
1 'polypeptide(L)'
;MTTATEKLNNNMDELRKVAIVLYKIMVIQTYQYLWKTYFKSGTGQLIIPSETKQKLSYSTTLPIWSKEIKTIVLSNKKDTTNENEICLKFTDGHLYTLQHQLKQYQQELNIKANNYPGYTLSIQEMFLTYIEENLNSSLSKKIKHQVELIHYDYHIRALKLEYFRHTSNEYQRQLMKQICQSKYEQETSEQEYEFLKQQI
;
A
#
# COMPACT_ATOMS: atom_id res chain seq x y z
N MET A 1 18.36 -31.07 36.07
CA MET A 1 18.37 -29.73 36.67
C MET A 1 18.83 -28.75 35.60
N THR A 2 17.93 -28.02 34.97
CA THR A 2 18.28 -26.95 34.03
C THR A 2 18.87 -25.77 34.79
N THR A 3 20.04 -25.29 34.37
CA THR A 3 20.73 -24.17 35.00
C THR A 3 19.98 -22.85 34.77
N ALA A 4 20.12 -21.87 35.66
CA ALA A 4 19.43 -20.57 35.54
C ALA A 4 19.73 -19.86 34.21
N THR A 5 20.94 -20.06 33.69
CA THR A 5 21.42 -19.58 32.38
C THR A 5 20.71 -20.26 31.20
N GLU A 6 20.47 -21.57 31.24
CA GLU A 6 19.71 -22.28 30.20
C GLU A 6 18.25 -21.84 30.15
N LYS A 7 17.64 -21.59 31.31
CA LYS A 7 16.27 -21.09 31.40
C LYS A 7 16.13 -19.66 30.85
N LEU A 8 17.10 -18.79 31.13
CA LEU A 8 17.15 -17.43 30.59
C LEU A 8 17.30 -17.43 29.05
N ASN A 9 18.21 -18.25 28.52
CA ASN A 9 18.44 -18.37 27.08
C ASN A 9 17.20 -18.88 26.33
N ASN A 10 16.46 -19.83 26.92
CA ASN A 10 15.22 -20.35 26.34
C ASN A 10 14.11 -19.29 26.28
N ASN A 11 13.94 -18.50 27.35
CA ASN A 11 12.96 -17.42 27.38
C ASN A 11 13.25 -16.32 26.34
N MET A 12 14.53 -15.98 26.17
CA MET A 12 14.94 -14.98 25.16
C MET A 12 14.71 -15.47 23.73
N ASP A 13 14.90 -16.77 23.46
CA ASP A 13 14.65 -17.35 22.14
C ASP A 13 13.16 -17.38 21.79
N GLU A 14 12.28 -17.69 22.75
CA GLU A 14 10.83 -17.62 22.56
C GLU A 14 10.33 -16.20 22.30
N LEU A 15 10.82 -15.22 23.07
CA LEU A 15 10.55 -13.80 22.84
C LEU A 15 11.00 -13.35 21.44
N ARG A 16 12.19 -13.78 21.00
CA ARG A 16 12.70 -13.49 19.66
C ARG A 16 11.79 -14.07 18.57
N LYS A 17 11.34 -15.32 18.72
CA LYS A 17 10.42 -15.96 17.77
C LYS A 17 9.12 -15.18 17.66
N VAL A 18 8.57 -14.70 18.77
CA VAL A 18 7.36 -13.85 18.79
C VAL A 18 7.61 -12.53 18.06
N ALA A 19 8.71 -11.84 18.35
CA ALA A 19 9.06 -10.58 17.70
C ALA A 19 9.20 -10.73 16.17
N ILE A 20 9.79 -11.83 15.69
CA ILE A 20 9.91 -12.13 14.25
C ILE A 20 8.52 -12.28 13.61
N VAL A 21 7.59 -12.97 14.27
CA VAL A 21 6.22 -13.15 13.74
C VAL A 21 5.48 -11.81 13.69
N LEU A 22 5.59 -10.99 14.74
CA LEU A 22 5.02 -9.64 14.76
C LEU A 22 5.58 -8.77 13.63
N TYR A 23 6.89 -8.82 13.39
CA TYR A 23 7.51 -8.11 12.28
C TYR A 23 6.94 -8.55 10.92
N LYS A 24 6.84 -9.86 10.67
CA LYS A 24 6.25 -10.38 9.43
C LYS A 24 4.79 -9.94 9.24
N ILE A 25 4.00 -9.93 10.31
CA ILE A 25 2.62 -9.43 10.29
C ILE A 25 2.59 -7.97 9.87
N MET A 26 3.42 -7.12 10.49
CA MET A 26 3.47 -5.68 10.16
C MET A 26 3.87 -5.44 8.72
N VAL A 27 4.91 -6.13 8.21
CA VAL A 27 5.33 -6.03 6.81
C VAL A 27 4.20 -6.39 5.86
N ILE A 28 3.48 -7.49 6.12
CA ILE A 28 2.34 -7.90 5.28
C ILE A 28 1.23 -6.86 5.32
N GLN A 29 0.89 -6.33 6.48
CA GLN A 29 -0.14 -5.29 6.62
C GLN A 29 0.25 -4.01 5.87
N THR A 30 1.52 -3.61 5.91
CA THR A 30 2.04 -2.48 5.13
C THR A 30 1.88 -2.74 3.64
N TYR A 31 2.22 -3.93 3.13
CA TYR A 31 1.99 -4.26 1.71
C TYR A 31 0.50 -4.34 1.36
N GLN A 32 -0.34 -4.90 2.23
CA GLN A 32 -1.78 -4.94 2.01
C GLN A 32 -2.37 -3.54 1.86
N TYR A 33 -1.85 -2.55 2.59
CA TYR A 33 -2.26 -1.15 2.43
C TYR A 33 -2.01 -0.65 1.00
N LEU A 34 -0.80 -0.85 0.47
CA LEU A 34 -0.47 -0.50 -0.93
C LEU A 34 -1.38 -1.21 -1.94
N TRP A 35 -1.50 -2.53 -1.82
CA TRP A 35 -2.29 -3.32 -2.78
C TRP A 35 -3.78 -3.02 -2.73
N LYS A 36 -4.32 -2.65 -1.56
CA LYS A 36 -5.70 -2.16 -1.44
C LYS A 36 -5.87 -0.81 -2.15
N THR A 37 -4.87 0.07 -2.09
CA THR A 37 -4.88 1.34 -2.83
C THR A 37 -4.88 1.07 -4.34
N TYR A 38 -4.03 0.17 -4.85
CA TYR A 38 -4.07 -0.22 -6.26
C TYR A 38 -5.42 -0.79 -6.68
N PHE A 39 -6.00 -1.68 -5.86
CA PHE A 39 -7.31 -2.26 -6.13
C PHE A 39 -8.40 -1.18 -6.21
N LYS A 40 -8.45 -0.28 -5.22
CA LYS A 40 -9.42 0.83 -5.21
C LYS A 40 -9.25 1.76 -6.40
N SER A 41 -8.01 2.03 -6.82
CA SER A 41 -7.69 2.79 -8.04
C SER A 41 -8.29 2.11 -9.28
N GLY A 42 -8.02 0.81 -9.42
CA GLY A 42 -8.52 0.00 -10.53
C GLY A 42 -10.03 -0.23 -10.56
N THR A 43 -10.74 -0.12 -9.42
CA THR A 43 -12.21 -0.28 -9.34
C THR A 43 -12.97 1.03 -9.28
N GLY A 44 -12.28 2.17 -9.37
CA GLY A 44 -12.89 3.50 -9.29
C GLY A 44 -13.14 4.00 -7.84
N GLN A 45 -12.90 3.14 -6.85
CA GLN A 45 -13.22 3.37 -5.43
C GLN A 45 -12.15 4.13 -4.66
N LEU A 46 -11.10 4.64 -5.32
CA LEU A 46 -10.00 5.32 -4.63
C LEU A 46 -10.43 6.67 -4.03
N ILE A 47 -11.50 7.25 -4.57
CA ILE A 47 -12.03 8.51 -4.09
C ILE A 47 -13.22 8.20 -3.20
N ILE A 48 -12.93 8.13 -1.91
CA ILE A 48 -13.97 8.14 -0.89
C ILE A 48 -14.32 9.61 -0.69
N PRO A 49 -15.58 10.03 -0.95
CA PRO A 49 -16.01 11.39 -0.70
C PRO A 49 -16.06 11.63 0.82
N SER A 50 -14.94 12.01 1.42
CA SER A 50 -14.88 12.48 2.80
C SER A 50 -14.77 14.00 2.83
N GLU A 51 -15.90 14.61 3.21
CA GLU A 51 -16.23 15.94 3.81
C GLU A 51 -15.37 17.20 3.62
N THR A 52 -14.14 17.18 3.08
CA THR A 52 -13.28 18.37 3.05
C THR A 52 -13.11 18.94 1.64
N LYS A 53 -13.92 19.96 1.36
CA LYS A 53 -13.65 21.14 0.51
C LYS A 53 -12.80 20.94 -0.76
N GLN A 54 -13.40 20.33 -1.78
CA GLN A 54 -13.55 20.88 -3.13
C GLN A 54 -14.18 19.77 -3.98
N LYS A 55 -15.48 19.88 -4.23
CA LYS A 55 -16.24 18.96 -5.09
C LYS A 55 -15.80 19.14 -6.54
N LEU A 56 -14.66 18.55 -6.91
CA LEU A 56 -14.48 18.05 -8.27
C LEU A 56 -15.36 16.80 -8.37
N SER A 57 -16.58 16.98 -8.84
CA SER A 57 -17.56 15.91 -9.01
C SER A 57 -17.25 15.13 -10.29
N TYR A 58 -16.19 14.33 -10.31
CA TYR A 58 -16.01 13.31 -11.35
C TYR A 58 -16.78 12.05 -10.98
N SER A 59 -17.25 11.32 -11.99
CA SER A 59 -17.94 10.03 -11.78
C SER A 59 -17.01 9.03 -11.10
N THR A 60 -17.40 8.57 -9.90
CA THR A 60 -16.63 7.72 -8.99
C THR A 60 -16.52 6.25 -9.42
N THR A 61 -16.90 5.90 -10.65
CA THR A 61 -16.96 4.51 -11.11
C THR A 61 -15.99 4.18 -12.24
N LEU A 62 -15.13 5.13 -12.64
CA LEU A 62 -14.16 4.91 -13.71
C LEU A 62 -12.95 4.12 -13.21
N PRO A 63 -12.67 2.93 -13.76
CA PRO A 63 -11.47 2.16 -13.41
C PRO A 63 -10.22 2.86 -13.98
N ILE A 64 -9.29 3.27 -13.11
CA ILE A 64 -8.02 3.88 -13.53
C ILE A 64 -6.88 3.10 -12.90
N TRP A 65 -6.27 2.22 -13.68
CA TRP A 65 -5.08 1.49 -13.23
C TRP A 65 -3.83 2.36 -13.30
N SER A 66 -3.02 2.30 -12.22
CA SER A 66 -1.73 2.97 -12.15
C SER A 66 -0.76 2.45 -13.21
N LYS A 67 0.29 3.23 -13.54
CA LYS A 67 1.27 2.80 -14.56
C LYS A 67 2.05 1.58 -14.09
N GLU A 68 2.30 1.48 -12.79
CA GLU A 68 3.04 0.40 -12.16
C GLU A 68 2.31 -0.93 -12.37
N ILE A 69 1.01 -0.99 -12.06
CA ILE A 69 0.20 -2.21 -12.28
C ILE A 69 0.16 -2.56 -13.76
N LYS A 70 -0.09 -1.58 -14.62
CA LYS A 70 -0.08 -1.82 -16.08
C LYS A 70 1.25 -2.37 -16.55
N THR A 71 2.37 -1.82 -16.08
CA THR A 71 3.72 -2.29 -16.44
C THR A 71 3.95 -3.72 -15.97
N ILE A 72 3.60 -4.04 -14.72
CA ILE A 72 3.79 -5.38 -14.15
C ILE A 72 2.94 -6.42 -14.89
N VAL A 73 1.69 -6.08 -15.20
CA VAL A 73 0.72 -7.01 -15.78
C VAL A 73 0.91 -7.17 -17.29
N LEU A 74 1.15 -6.07 -18.01
CA LEU A 74 1.17 -6.04 -19.48
C LEU A 74 2.56 -6.32 -20.07
N SER A 75 3.64 -6.25 -19.29
CA SER A 75 4.97 -6.68 -19.74
C SER A 75 5.02 -8.16 -20.15
N ASN A 76 4.04 -8.96 -19.73
CA ASN A 76 4.00 -10.41 -19.92
C ASN A 76 2.92 -10.92 -20.89
N LYS A 77 2.11 -10.05 -21.54
CA LYS A 77 1.02 -10.47 -22.43
C LYS A 77 0.92 -9.62 -23.71
N LYS A 78 0.82 -10.30 -24.87
CA LYS A 78 0.67 -9.67 -26.19
C LYS A 78 -0.80 -9.37 -26.58
N ASP A 79 -1.78 -10.04 -25.98
CA ASP A 79 -3.20 -9.81 -26.22
C ASP A 79 -3.82 -8.93 -25.13
N THR A 80 -4.29 -7.74 -25.52
CA THR A 80 -4.78 -6.67 -24.65
C THR A 80 -6.30 -6.57 -24.56
N THR A 81 -7.04 -7.56 -25.06
CA THR A 81 -8.50 -7.48 -25.28
C THR A 81 -9.32 -7.29 -23.99
N ASN A 82 -8.75 -7.57 -22.82
CA ASN A 82 -9.37 -7.22 -21.53
C ASN A 82 -8.35 -6.81 -20.45
N GLU A 83 -7.60 -5.74 -20.69
CA GLU A 83 -6.63 -5.17 -19.75
C GLU A 83 -7.18 -5.02 -18.32
N ASN A 84 -8.41 -4.49 -18.19
CA ASN A 84 -9.01 -4.24 -16.88
C ASN A 84 -9.26 -5.51 -16.08
N GLU A 85 -9.78 -6.56 -16.72
CA GLU A 85 -10.02 -7.85 -16.04
C GLU A 85 -8.69 -8.50 -15.62
N ILE A 86 -7.64 -8.37 -16.42
CA ILE A 86 -6.32 -8.92 -16.08
C ILE A 86 -5.73 -8.18 -14.87
N CYS A 87 -5.74 -6.84 -14.87
CA CYS A 87 -5.27 -6.05 -13.74
C CYS A 87 -6.08 -6.32 -12.47
N LEU A 88 -7.40 -6.51 -12.60
CA LEU A 88 -8.27 -6.85 -11.48
C LEU A 88 -7.91 -8.21 -10.88
N LYS A 89 -7.88 -9.27 -11.70
CA LYS A 89 -7.52 -10.63 -11.23
C LYS A 89 -6.14 -10.68 -10.60
N PHE A 90 -5.19 -9.94 -11.17
CA PHE A 90 -3.83 -9.86 -10.65
C PHE A 90 -3.78 -9.21 -9.27
N THR A 91 -4.40 -8.05 -9.12
CA THR A 91 -4.42 -7.29 -7.86
C THR A 91 -5.19 -8.04 -6.77
N ASP A 92 -6.32 -8.64 -7.13
CA ASP A 92 -7.14 -9.46 -6.22
C ASP A 92 -6.38 -10.72 -5.77
N GLY A 93 -5.70 -11.40 -6.70
CA GLY A 93 -4.84 -12.54 -6.38
C GLY A 93 -3.71 -12.18 -5.40
N HIS A 94 -3.05 -11.03 -5.59
CA HIS A 94 -2.04 -10.54 -4.64
C HIS A 94 -2.63 -10.26 -3.25
N LEU A 95 -3.78 -9.61 -3.19
CA LEU A 95 -4.48 -9.36 -1.92
C LEU A 95 -4.87 -10.66 -1.22
N TYR A 96 -5.36 -11.64 -1.97
CA TYR A 96 -5.69 -12.96 -1.46
C TYR A 96 -4.47 -13.67 -0.86
N THR A 97 -3.33 -13.68 -1.57
CA THR A 97 -2.08 -14.28 -1.07
C THR A 97 -1.61 -13.60 0.21
N LEU A 98 -1.60 -12.27 0.26
CA LEU A 98 -1.22 -11.51 1.47
C LEU A 98 -2.18 -11.80 2.63
N GLN A 99 -3.48 -11.90 2.37
CA GLN A 99 -4.47 -12.25 3.40
C GLN A 99 -4.28 -13.66 3.94
N HIS A 100 -3.94 -14.62 3.08
CA HIS A 100 -3.62 -15.98 3.48
C HIS A 100 -2.38 -16.01 4.39
N GLN A 101 -1.29 -15.36 3.97
CA GLN A 101 -0.06 -15.27 4.77
C GLN A 101 -0.29 -14.58 6.12
N LEU A 102 -1.09 -13.50 6.13
CA LEU A 102 -1.45 -12.80 7.36
C LEU A 102 -2.15 -13.74 8.34
N LYS A 103 -3.13 -14.52 7.88
CA LYS A 103 -3.83 -15.51 8.73
C LYS A 103 -2.87 -16.56 9.27
N GLN A 104 -1.94 -17.06 8.47
CA GLN A 104 -0.94 -18.03 8.91
C GLN A 104 -0.06 -17.47 10.03
N TYR A 105 0.45 -16.25 9.88
CA TYR A 105 1.28 -15.64 10.92
C TYR A 105 0.49 -15.25 12.16
N GLN A 106 -0.78 -14.85 12.03
CA GLN A 106 -1.66 -14.63 13.18
C GLN A 106 -1.91 -15.92 13.97
N GLN A 107 -2.11 -17.05 13.28
CA GLN A 107 -2.21 -18.36 13.92
C GLN A 107 -0.90 -18.76 14.60
N GLU A 108 0.24 -18.57 13.94
CA GLU A 108 1.56 -18.81 14.52
C GLU A 108 1.79 -17.97 15.79
N LEU A 109 1.43 -16.68 15.74
CA LEU A 109 1.51 -15.78 16.90
C LEU A 109 0.67 -16.30 18.06
N ASN A 110 -0.58 -16.69 17.81
CA ASN A 110 -1.47 -17.22 18.85
C ASN A 110 -0.91 -18.49 19.48
N ILE A 111 -0.36 -19.40 18.68
CA ILE A 111 0.28 -20.62 19.19
C ILE A 111 1.48 -20.27 20.08
N LYS A 112 2.36 -19.36 19.63
CA LYS A 112 3.54 -18.94 20.42
C LYS A 112 3.15 -18.20 21.69
N ALA A 113 2.17 -17.31 21.61
CA ALA A 113 1.61 -16.57 22.73
C ALA A 113 1.06 -17.52 23.81
N ASN A 114 0.31 -18.55 23.40
CA ASN A 114 -0.25 -19.54 24.33
C ASN A 114 0.82 -20.47 24.93
N ASN A 115 1.91 -20.72 24.20
CA ASN A 115 2.99 -21.60 24.65
C ASN A 115 4.05 -20.90 25.51
N TYR A 116 4.04 -19.56 25.58
CA TYR A 116 4.96 -18.79 26.40
C TYR A 116 4.20 -18.07 27.52
N PRO A 117 4.20 -18.59 28.76
CA PRO A 117 3.47 -17.99 29.89
C PRO A 117 3.92 -16.56 30.24
N GLY A 118 5.12 -16.18 29.83
CA GLY A 118 5.63 -14.82 30.00
C GLY A 118 5.13 -13.84 28.93
N TYR A 119 4.33 -14.26 27.95
CA TYR A 119 3.76 -13.38 26.95
C TYR A 119 2.64 -12.54 27.55
N THR A 120 2.73 -11.23 27.34
CA THR A 120 1.69 -10.28 27.76
C THR A 120 1.42 -9.27 26.65
N LEU A 121 0.27 -8.60 26.71
CA LEU A 121 -0.06 -7.50 25.80
C LEU A 121 1.00 -6.40 25.86
N SER A 122 1.54 -6.10 27.05
CA SER A 122 2.61 -5.10 27.20
C SER A 122 3.89 -5.48 26.47
N ILE A 123 4.27 -6.77 26.48
CA ILE A 123 5.43 -7.25 25.70
C ILE A 123 5.15 -7.17 24.20
N GLN A 124 3.92 -7.50 23.77
CA GLN A 124 3.52 -7.34 22.38
C GLN A 124 3.62 -5.87 21.93
N GLU A 125 3.07 -4.94 22.70
CA GLU A 125 3.14 -3.50 22.43
C GLU A 125 4.59 -3.02 22.38
N MET A 126 5.43 -3.45 23.32
CA MET A 126 6.86 -3.12 23.30
C MET A 126 7.54 -3.58 22.00
N PHE A 127 7.26 -4.80 21.54
CA PHE A 127 7.79 -5.27 20.26
C PHE A 127 7.24 -4.49 19.08
N LEU A 128 5.93 -4.21 19.05
CA LEU A 128 5.31 -3.44 17.96
C LEU A 128 5.91 -2.03 17.87
N THR A 129 6.09 -1.34 18.99
CA THR A 129 6.74 -0.02 19.04
C THR A 129 8.18 -0.11 18.57
N TYR A 130 8.97 -1.05 19.10
CA TYR A 130 10.36 -1.23 18.70
C TYR A 130 10.49 -1.51 17.20
N ILE A 131 9.65 -2.40 16.67
CA ILE A 131 9.63 -2.75 15.25
C ILE A 131 9.25 -1.52 14.41
N GLU A 132 8.19 -0.80 14.78
CA GLU A 132 7.75 0.37 14.01
C GLU A 132 8.83 1.44 13.97
N GLU A 133 9.45 1.76 15.11
CA GLU A 133 10.46 2.82 15.21
C GLU A 133 11.76 2.45 14.47
N ASN A 134 12.23 1.20 14.61
CA ASN A 134 13.60 0.83 14.22
C ASN A 134 13.69 0.00 12.93
N LEU A 135 12.67 -0.78 12.59
CA LEU A 135 12.77 -1.80 11.52
C LEU A 135 11.78 -1.56 10.38
N ASN A 136 10.57 -1.13 10.70
CA ASN A 136 9.48 -0.97 9.74
C ASN A 136 9.25 0.49 9.31
N SER A 137 9.77 1.48 10.06
CA SER A 137 9.60 2.91 9.76
C SER A 137 10.00 3.26 8.32
N SER A 138 11.14 2.77 7.84
CA SER A 138 11.60 3.02 6.46
C SER A 138 10.66 2.42 5.41
N LEU A 139 10.19 1.19 5.61
CA LEU A 139 9.27 0.52 4.70
C LEU A 139 7.90 1.22 4.70
N SER A 140 7.36 1.49 5.90
CA SER A 140 6.10 2.20 6.11
C SER A 140 6.10 3.57 5.43
N LYS A 141 7.17 4.37 5.60
CA LYS A 141 7.35 5.66 4.92
C LYS A 141 7.36 5.52 3.39
N LYS A 142 8.15 4.58 2.85
CA LYS A 142 8.22 4.31 1.40
C LYS A 142 6.85 3.95 0.82
N ILE A 143 6.12 3.09 1.52
CA ILE A 143 4.81 2.61 1.07
C ILE A 143 3.75 3.72 1.16
N LYS A 144 3.76 4.55 2.22
CA LYS A 144 2.87 5.73 2.32
C LYS A 144 3.10 6.70 1.16
N HIS A 145 4.37 7.01 0.87
CA HIS A 145 4.72 7.87 -0.26
C HIS A 145 4.24 7.29 -1.61
N GLN A 146 4.42 5.98 -1.83
CA GLN A 146 3.87 5.33 -3.02
C GLN A 146 2.34 5.44 -3.11
N VAL A 147 1.64 5.32 -1.99
CA VAL A 147 0.18 5.49 -1.94
C VAL A 147 -0.22 6.92 -2.30
N GLU A 148 0.49 7.92 -1.79
CA GLU A 148 0.25 9.34 -2.13
C GLU A 148 0.40 9.60 -3.64
N LEU A 149 1.47 9.06 -4.25
CA LEU A 149 1.69 9.15 -5.70
C LEU A 149 0.55 8.50 -6.50
N ILE A 150 0.04 7.34 -6.06
CA ILE A 150 -1.11 6.66 -6.70
C ILE A 150 -2.37 7.51 -6.62
N HIS A 151 -2.65 8.09 -5.44
CA HIS A 151 -3.80 8.98 -5.26
C HIS A 151 -3.72 10.17 -6.21
N TYR A 152 -2.54 10.76 -6.30
CA TYR A 152 -2.32 11.92 -7.16
C TYR A 152 -2.49 11.61 -8.66
N ASP A 153 -1.83 10.55 -9.15
CA ASP A 153 -1.98 10.09 -10.54
C ASP A 153 -3.45 9.79 -10.87
N TYR A 154 -4.17 9.15 -9.95
CA TYR A 154 -5.59 8.87 -10.10
C TYR A 154 -6.42 10.14 -10.25
N HIS A 155 -6.21 11.15 -9.39
CA HIS A 155 -6.93 12.41 -9.44
C HIS A 155 -6.71 13.17 -10.77
N ILE A 156 -5.47 13.26 -11.24
CA ILE A 156 -5.17 13.90 -12.53
C ILE A 156 -5.87 13.20 -13.68
N ARG A 157 -5.82 11.87 -13.71
CA ARG A 157 -6.45 11.10 -14.79
C ARG A 157 -7.96 11.19 -14.76
N ALA A 158 -8.56 11.13 -13.57
CA ALA A 158 -10.00 11.30 -13.39
C ALA A 158 -10.44 12.68 -13.90
N LEU A 159 -9.72 13.75 -13.54
CA LEU A 159 -9.99 15.11 -14.00
C LEU A 159 -9.92 15.22 -15.53
N LYS A 160 -8.87 14.66 -16.13
CA LYS A 160 -8.68 14.67 -17.59
C LYS A 160 -9.79 13.92 -18.31
N LEU A 161 -10.21 12.77 -17.80
CA LEU A 161 -11.33 12.00 -18.36
C LEU A 161 -12.65 12.77 -18.26
N GLU A 162 -12.92 13.41 -17.12
CA GLU A 162 -14.12 14.23 -16.92
C GLU A 162 -14.14 15.42 -17.89
N TYR A 163 -13.02 16.12 -18.05
CA TYR A 163 -12.91 17.21 -19.02
C TYR A 163 -13.23 16.76 -20.45
N PHE A 164 -12.73 15.60 -20.86
CA PHE A 164 -12.99 15.08 -22.21
C PHE A 164 -14.45 14.67 -22.46
N ARG A 165 -15.25 14.44 -21.41
CA ARG A 165 -16.69 14.21 -21.54
C ARG A 165 -17.44 15.47 -21.95
N HIS A 166 -16.95 16.64 -21.58
CA HIS A 166 -17.52 17.92 -22.01
C HIS A 166 -16.94 18.29 -23.38
N THR A 167 -17.60 17.85 -24.47
CA THR A 167 -17.35 18.16 -25.90
C THR A 167 -16.26 19.20 -26.19
N SER A 168 -15.01 18.84 -25.90
CA SER A 168 -13.87 19.76 -25.97
C SER A 168 -13.29 19.68 -27.38
N ASN A 169 -12.92 20.82 -27.94
CA ASN A 169 -12.23 20.86 -29.23
C ASN A 169 -10.78 20.35 -29.11
N GLU A 170 -10.12 20.12 -30.23
CA GLU A 170 -8.78 19.53 -30.25
C GLU A 170 -7.74 20.38 -29.49
N TYR A 171 -7.79 21.70 -29.66
CA TYR A 171 -6.91 22.65 -28.97
C TYR A 171 -7.08 22.56 -27.44
N GLN A 172 -8.32 22.59 -26.96
CA GLN A 172 -8.69 22.43 -25.56
C GLN A 172 -8.17 21.09 -24.99
N ARG A 173 -8.27 20.01 -25.76
CA ARG A 173 -7.75 18.69 -25.36
C ARG A 173 -6.22 18.70 -25.28
N GLN A 174 -5.53 19.36 -26.20
CA GLN A 174 -4.07 19.45 -26.20
C GLN A 174 -3.57 20.30 -25.03
N LEU A 175 -4.21 21.44 -24.76
CA LEU A 175 -3.90 22.28 -23.62
C LEU A 175 -4.12 21.54 -22.29
N MET A 176 -5.24 20.83 -22.13
CA MET A 176 -5.49 20.04 -20.93
C MET A 176 -4.44 18.92 -20.75
N LYS A 177 -4.00 18.26 -21.83
CA LYS A 177 -2.90 17.28 -21.76
C LYS A 177 -1.62 17.90 -21.20
N GLN A 178 -1.25 19.09 -21.67
CA GLN A 178 -0.05 19.80 -21.21
C GLN A 178 -0.18 20.23 -19.74
N ILE A 179 -1.32 20.78 -19.34
CA ILE A 179 -1.59 21.18 -17.95
C ILE A 179 -1.49 19.98 -17.00
N CYS A 180 -2.14 18.86 -17.34
CA CYS A 180 -2.07 17.64 -16.53
C CYS A 180 -0.64 17.10 -16.42
N GLN A 181 0.13 17.14 -17.51
CA GLN A 181 1.51 16.63 -17.52
C GLN A 181 2.43 17.50 -16.66
N SER A 182 2.38 18.82 -16.84
CA SER A 182 3.20 19.76 -16.06
C SER A 182 2.85 19.69 -14.57
N LYS A 183 1.56 19.61 -14.24
CA LYS A 183 1.13 19.45 -12.85
C LYS A 183 1.64 18.13 -12.28
N TYR A 184 1.53 17.03 -13.04
CA TYR A 184 2.00 15.71 -12.62
C TYR A 184 3.49 15.73 -12.26
N GLU A 185 4.32 16.29 -13.15
CA GLU A 185 5.77 16.40 -12.93
C GLU A 185 6.10 17.27 -11.71
N GLN A 186 5.46 18.43 -11.58
CA GLN A 186 5.70 19.36 -10.47
C GLN A 186 5.39 18.72 -9.11
N GLU A 187 4.20 18.14 -8.94
CA GLU A 187 3.82 17.56 -7.64
C GLU A 187 4.58 16.26 -7.35
N THR A 188 4.95 15.47 -8.37
CA THR A 188 5.80 14.29 -8.17
C THR A 188 7.18 14.72 -7.65
N SER A 189 7.79 15.73 -8.26
CA SER A 189 9.07 16.28 -7.79
C SER A 189 8.97 16.91 -6.40
N GLU A 190 7.86 17.57 -6.08
CA GLU A 190 7.63 18.14 -4.74
C GLU A 190 7.47 17.03 -3.67
N GLN A 191 6.68 16.00 -3.97
CA GLN A 191 6.51 14.84 -3.09
C GLN A 191 7.82 14.06 -2.92
N GLU A 192 8.61 13.89 -3.98
CA GLU A 192 9.93 13.26 -3.92
C GLU A 192 10.90 14.08 -3.07
N TYR A 193 10.91 15.41 -3.24
CA TYR A 193 11.74 16.31 -2.44
C TYR A 193 11.38 16.26 -0.95
N GLU A 194 10.08 16.37 -0.61
CA GLU A 194 9.62 16.27 0.78
C GLU A 194 9.90 14.89 1.38
N PHE A 195 9.76 13.83 0.60
CA PHE A 195 10.12 12.49 1.02
C PHE A 195 11.62 12.36 1.33
N LEU A 196 12.49 12.91 0.47
CA LEU A 196 13.95 12.91 0.69
C LEU A 196 14.34 13.74 1.91
N LYS A 197 13.70 14.89 2.13
CA LYS A 197 13.91 15.74 3.31
C LYS A 197 13.56 15.03 4.62
N GLN A 198 12.56 14.14 4.61
CA GLN A 198 12.17 13.33 5.77
C GLN A 198 13.10 12.12 6.04
N GLN A 199 14.12 11.91 5.19
CA GLN A 199 15.14 10.88 5.36
C GLN A 199 16.48 11.40 5.90
N ILE A 200 16.70 12.73 5.91
CA ILE A 200 17.89 13.41 6.43
C ILE A 200 17.62 13.83 7.88
#